data_AF-A0ABD5VEN9-F1
#
_entry.id   AF-A0ABD5VEN9-F1
#
_cell.length_a   1.000
_cell.length_b   1.000
_cell.length_c   1.000
_cell.angle_alpha   90.00
_cell.angle_beta   90.00
_cell.angle_gamma   90.00
#
_symmetry.space_group_name_H-M   'P 1'
#
loop_
_entity.id
_entity.type
_entity.pdbx_description
1 polymer ?
#
loop_
_entity_poly.entity_id
_entity_poly.type
_entity_poly.pdbx_seq_one_letter_code
_entity_poly.pdbx_strand_id
1 'polypeptide(L)'
;MPPEAEVDEIVDLISDAYAWRILVQTRNEAKSVDALSDACDADPSTIYRRVERLQDADLLTDDQMLDPDGHHYKVYSANLDAVHVYLEEHGFDVDVDRREDPSDRFTRLYEGFK
;
A
#
# COMPACT_ATOMS: atom_id res chain seq x y z
N MET A 1 -11.37 -3.13 -18.37
CA MET A 1 -10.18 -2.35 -18.73
C MET A 1 -10.15 -1.13 -17.83
N PRO A 2 -9.29 -1.10 -16.81
CA PRO A 2 -9.00 0.12 -16.08
C PRO A 2 -8.49 1.19 -17.07
N PRO A 3 -8.62 2.49 -16.74
CA PRO A 3 -8.07 3.55 -17.58
C PRO A 3 -6.55 3.36 -17.76
N GLU A 4 -6.01 3.65 -18.94
CA GLU A 4 -4.56 3.50 -19.25
C GLU A 4 -3.65 4.18 -18.20
N ALA A 5 -4.10 5.29 -17.62
CA ALA A 5 -3.37 6.00 -16.57
C ALA A 5 -3.18 5.19 -15.27
N GLU A 6 -4.14 4.33 -14.92
CA GLU A 6 -4.04 3.46 -13.73
C GLU A 6 -3.03 2.33 -13.95
N VAL A 7 -2.96 1.80 -15.18
CA VAL A 7 -1.97 0.79 -15.58
C VAL A 7 -0.55 1.36 -15.50
N ASP A 8 -0.32 2.53 -16.09
CA ASP A 8 1.00 3.20 -16.07
C ASP A 8 1.46 3.49 -14.64
N GLU A 9 0.56 3.95 -13.77
CA GLU A 9 0.88 4.23 -12.37
C GLU A 9 1.29 2.98 -11.59
N ILE A 10 0.55 1.88 -11.73
CA ILE A 10 0.87 0.62 -11.06
C ILE A 10 2.20 0.05 -11.58
N VAL A 11 2.43 0.08 -12.90
CA VAL A 11 3.69 -0.39 -13.49
C VAL A 11 4.87 0.46 -13.02
N ASP A 12 4.72 1.79 -12.97
CA ASP A 12 5.75 2.68 -12.48
C ASP A 12 6.08 2.41 -11.01
N LEU A 13 5.07 2.18 -10.16
CA LEU A 13 5.26 1.81 -8.76
C LEU A 13 5.97 0.48 -8.61
N ILE A 14 5.59 -0.51 -9.43
CA ILE A 14 6.25 -1.82 -9.51
C ILE A 14 7.65 -1.71 -10.14
N SER A 15 8.01 -0.64 -10.81
CA SER A 15 9.40 -0.46 -11.26
C SER A 15 10.29 0.22 -10.21
N ASP A 16 9.70 0.86 -9.18
CA ASP A 16 10.44 1.51 -8.09
C ASP A 16 10.88 0.49 -7.03
N ALA A 17 12.19 0.29 -6.93
CA ALA A 17 12.79 -0.63 -5.96
C ALA A 17 12.50 -0.26 -4.49
N TYR A 18 12.21 1.00 -4.17
CA TYR A 18 11.78 1.39 -2.83
C TYR A 18 10.32 1.03 -2.57
N ALA A 19 9.44 1.17 -3.57
CA ALA A 19 8.04 0.80 -3.43
C ALA A 19 7.89 -0.71 -3.15
N TRP A 20 8.60 -1.56 -3.89
CA TRP A 20 8.64 -3.01 -3.59
C TRP A 20 9.19 -3.32 -2.20
N ARG A 21 10.28 -2.66 -1.79
CA ARG A 21 10.83 -2.86 -0.45
C ARG A 21 9.82 -2.47 0.62
N ILE A 22 9.14 -1.34 0.46
CA ILE A 22 8.10 -0.91 1.40
C ILE A 22 6.99 -1.97 1.50
N LEU A 23 6.43 -2.42 0.38
CA LEU A 23 5.39 -3.45 0.35
C LEU A 23 5.83 -4.77 1.02
N VAL A 24 7.09 -5.18 0.82
CA VAL A 24 7.65 -6.37 1.48
C VAL A 24 7.81 -6.14 2.98
N GLN A 25 8.30 -4.97 3.39
CA GLN A 25 8.51 -4.62 4.79
C GLN A 25 7.20 -4.49 5.58
N THR A 26 6.10 -4.11 4.91
CA THR A 26 4.78 -3.92 5.52
C THR A 26 3.82 -5.10 5.32
N ARG A 27 4.29 -6.21 4.73
CA ARG A 27 3.44 -7.36 4.39
C ARG A 27 2.79 -8.03 5.62
N ASN A 28 3.58 -8.24 6.66
CA ASN A 28 3.15 -9.00 7.84
C ASN A 28 3.12 -8.16 9.13
N GLU A 29 3.68 -6.95 9.09
CA GLU A 29 3.83 -6.08 10.24
C GLU A 29 3.70 -4.63 9.78
N ALA A 30 2.87 -3.84 10.47
CA ALA A 30 2.72 -2.43 10.16
C ALA A 30 3.98 -1.65 10.57
N LYS A 31 4.46 -0.73 9.72
CA LYS A 31 5.70 0.03 10.01
C LYS A 31 5.53 1.52 9.82
N SER A 32 6.19 2.32 10.66
CA SER A 32 6.26 3.77 10.50
C SER A 32 7.19 4.18 9.36
N VAL A 33 7.12 5.45 8.94
CA VAL A 33 8.07 6.02 7.96
C VAL A 33 9.50 5.90 8.43
N ASP A 34 9.77 6.12 9.72
CA ASP A 34 11.12 6.03 10.28
C ASP A 34 11.65 4.58 10.19
N ALA A 35 10.84 3.60 10.58
CA ALA A 35 11.21 2.19 10.47
C ALA A 35 11.42 1.75 9.01
N LEU A 36 10.65 2.30 8.08
CA LEU A 36 10.81 2.03 6.64
C LEU A 36 12.05 2.70 6.06
N SER A 37 12.40 3.89 6.55
CA SER A 37 13.61 4.63 6.17
C SER A 37 14.86 3.81 6.53
N ASP A 38 14.90 3.32 7.77
CA ASP A 38 15.97 2.44 8.24
C ASP A 38 16.04 1.13 7.43
N ALA A 39 14.89 0.48 7.22
CA ALA A 39 14.83 -0.82 6.53
C ALA A 39 15.17 -0.73 5.03
N CYS A 40 14.91 0.42 4.41
CA CYS A 40 15.17 0.65 2.99
C CYS A 40 16.50 1.36 2.72
N ASP A 41 17.24 1.78 3.75
CA ASP A 41 18.45 2.61 3.65
C ASP A 41 18.19 3.88 2.81
N ALA A 42 17.13 4.60 3.17
CA ALA A 42 16.67 5.79 2.45
C ALA A 42 16.26 6.91 3.40
N ASP A 43 16.39 8.15 2.94
CA ASP A 43 15.95 9.32 3.70
C ASP A 43 14.41 9.34 3.85
N PRO A 44 13.86 9.84 4.98
CA PRO A 44 12.42 9.93 5.22
C PRO A 44 11.62 10.59 4.10
N SER A 45 12.15 11.63 3.44
CA SER A 45 11.47 12.27 2.31
C SER A 45 11.31 11.33 1.10
N THR A 46 12.28 10.43 0.90
CA THR A 46 12.24 9.41 -0.14
C THR A 46 11.16 8.40 0.17
N ILE A 47 11.07 7.92 1.40
CA ILE A 47 10.04 6.97 1.85
C ILE A 47 8.66 7.58 1.81
N TYR A 48 8.49 8.78 2.38
CA TYR A 48 7.21 9.46 2.47
C TYR A 48 6.55 9.61 1.08
N ARG A 49 7.32 10.03 0.07
CA ARG A 49 6.84 10.13 -1.32
C ARG A 49 6.39 8.78 -1.92
N ARG A 50 7.03 7.66 -1.55
CA ARG A 50 6.61 6.34 -2.06
C ARG A 50 5.38 5.84 -1.31
N VAL A 51 5.34 6.08 0.00
CA VAL A 51 4.18 5.73 0.82
C VAL A 51 2.95 6.45 0.29
N GLU A 52 3.00 7.76 0.06
CA GLU A 52 1.87 8.51 -0.53
C GLU A 52 1.41 7.90 -1.86
N ARG A 53 2.32 7.67 -2.81
CA ARG A 53 1.93 7.07 -4.10
C ARG A 53 1.34 5.66 -3.96
N LEU A 54 1.88 4.85 -3.05
CA LEU A 54 1.33 3.52 -2.78
C LEU A 54 -0.05 3.58 -2.11
N GLN A 55 -0.31 4.60 -1.28
CA GLN A 55 -1.64 4.83 -0.70
C GLN A 55 -2.63 5.34 -1.75
N ASP A 56 -2.21 6.25 -2.62
CA ASP A 56 -3.03 6.78 -3.72
C ASP A 56 -3.48 5.66 -4.67
N ALA A 57 -2.61 4.67 -4.89
CA ALA A 57 -2.91 3.44 -5.65
C ALA A 57 -3.60 2.33 -4.83
N ASP A 58 -3.96 2.60 -3.56
CA ASP A 58 -4.60 1.65 -2.63
C ASP A 58 -3.80 0.35 -2.39
N LEU A 59 -2.47 0.44 -2.49
CA LEU A 59 -1.52 -0.66 -2.23
C LEU A 59 -0.97 -0.65 -0.79
N LEU A 60 -1.16 0.45 -0.07
CA LEU A 60 -0.88 0.59 1.35
C LEU A 60 -2.09 1.19 2.08
N THR A 61 -2.36 0.69 3.28
CA THR A 61 -3.27 1.32 4.24
C THR A 61 -2.48 1.88 5.42
N ASP A 62 -3.06 2.85 6.15
CA ASP A 62 -2.46 3.41 7.36
C ASP A 62 -3.36 3.28 8.59
N ASP A 63 -2.71 3.10 9.74
CA ASP A 63 -3.33 3.17 11.06
C ASP A 63 -2.63 4.24 11.90
N GLN A 64 -3.40 4.91 12.77
CA GLN A 64 -2.85 5.83 13.76
C GLN A 64 -2.50 5.10 15.05
N MET A 65 -1.26 5.29 15.52
CA MET A 65 -0.75 4.71 16.75
C MET A 65 -0.33 5.81 17.74
N LEU A 66 -0.36 5.48 19.03
CA LEU A 66 0.11 6.32 20.13
C LEU A 66 1.46 5.81 20.63
N ASP A 67 2.43 6.71 20.76
CA ASP A 67 3.67 6.41 21.48
C ASP A 67 3.45 6.53 23.01
N PRO A 68 4.43 6.11 23.84
CA PRO A 68 4.32 6.20 25.31
C PRO A 68 4.18 7.62 25.87
N ASP A 69 4.58 8.63 25.10
CA ASP A 69 4.51 10.05 25.46
C ASP A 69 3.18 10.70 24.99
N GLY A 70 2.35 9.95 24.28
CA GLY A 70 1.03 10.36 23.78
C GLY A 70 1.06 11.05 22.43
N HIS A 71 2.19 11.03 21.71
CA HIS A 71 2.25 11.54 20.35
C HIS A 71 1.68 10.54 19.36
N HIS A 72 0.85 11.04 18.45
CA HIS A 72 0.29 10.24 17.37
C HIS A 72 1.34 10.07 16.26
N TYR A 73 1.48 8.85 15.75
CA TYR A 73 2.25 8.55 14.55
C TYR A 73 1.52 7.55 13.67
N LYS A 74 1.87 7.52 12.37
CA LYS A 74 1.26 6.59 11.42
C LYS A 74 2.12 5.34 11.24
N VAL A 75 1.46 4.21 11.08
CA VAL A 75 2.06 2.95 10.62
C VAL A 75 1.31 2.45 9.39
N TYR A 76 2.03 1.75 8.51
CA TYR A 76 1.53 1.36 7.20
C TYR A 76 1.58 -0.15 7.00
N SER A 77 0.55 -0.70 6.36
CA SER A 77 0.39 -2.12 6.05
C SER A 77 0.16 -2.34 4.55
N ALA A 78 0.74 -3.40 3.97
CA ALA A 78 0.51 -3.75 2.56
C ALA A 78 -0.92 -4.26 2.31
N ASN A 79 -1.61 -3.65 1.36
CA ASN A 79 -3.01 -3.91 1.03
C ASN A 79 -3.21 -4.84 -0.19
N LEU A 80 -2.20 -5.63 -0.54
CA LEU A 80 -2.27 -6.55 -1.69
C LEU A 80 -1.53 -7.86 -1.44
N ASP A 81 -2.03 -8.92 -2.06
CA ASP A 81 -1.37 -10.22 -2.16
C ASP A 81 -0.66 -10.41 -3.49
N ALA A 82 -1.21 -9.89 -4.60
CA ALA A 82 -0.64 -10.04 -5.92
C ALA A 82 -0.97 -8.87 -6.86
N VAL A 83 -0.09 -8.68 -7.84
CA VAL A 83 -0.38 -7.89 -9.04
C VAL A 83 -0.19 -8.78 -10.26
N HIS A 84 -1.20 -8.84 -11.11
CA HIS A 84 -1.18 -9.57 -12.37
C HIS A 84 -1.10 -8.58 -13.52
N VAL A 85 -0.12 -8.77 -14.41
CA VAL A 85 0.05 -7.96 -15.62
C VAL A 85 -0.21 -8.85 -16.82
N TYR A 86 -1.21 -8.51 -17.62
CA TYR A 86 -1.62 -9.23 -18.82
C TYR A 86 -1.24 -8.44 -20.06
N LEU A 87 -0.69 -9.11 -21.06
CA LEU A 87 -0.45 -8.53 -22.39
C LEU A 87 -1.60 -8.94 -23.31
N GLU A 88 -2.39 -7.96 -23.75
CA GLU A 88 -3.54 -8.13 -24.63
C GLU A 88 -3.30 -7.51 -26.02
N GLU A 89 -4.25 -7.68 -26.94
CA GLU A 89 -4.15 -7.17 -28.31
C GLU A 89 -3.99 -5.63 -28.39
N HIS A 90 -4.51 -4.91 -27.38
CA HIS A 90 -4.54 -3.45 -27.37
C HIS A 90 -3.62 -2.81 -26.31
N GLY A 91 -2.86 -3.59 -25.55
CA GLY A 91 -1.96 -3.05 -24.53
C GLY A 91 -1.76 -3.99 -23.33
N PHE A 92 -1.40 -3.40 -22.20
CA PHE A 92 -1.33 -4.10 -20.92
C PHE A 92 -2.61 -3.88 -20.12
N ASP A 93 -3.08 -4.94 -19.46
CA ASP A 93 -4.12 -4.90 -18.44
C ASP A 93 -3.50 -5.29 -17.09
N VAL A 94 -3.94 -4.65 -16.02
CA VAL A 94 -3.41 -4.86 -14.67
C VAL A 94 -4.55 -5.18 -13.72
N ASP A 95 -4.41 -6.29 -13.00
CA ASP A 95 -5.33 -6.72 -11.95
C ASP A 95 -4.58 -6.81 -10.62
N VAL A 96 -5.18 -6.29 -9.55
CA VAL A 96 -4.57 -6.23 -8.22
C VAL A 96 -5.44 -7.02 -7.25
N ASP A 97 -4.89 -8.12 -6.74
CA ASP A 97 -5.52 -8.93 -5.69
C ASP A 97 -5.27 -8.26 -4.34
N ARG A 98 -6.26 -7.49 -3.89
CA ARG A 98 -6.20 -6.73 -2.64
C ARG A 98 -6.54 -7.62 -1.45
N ARG A 99 -5.85 -7.42 -0.33
CA ARG A 99 -6.22 -8.05 0.94
C ARG A 99 -7.52 -7.38 1.39
N GLU A 100 -8.60 -8.15 1.54
CA GLU A 100 -9.97 -7.65 1.87
C GLU A 100 -9.94 -6.32 2.65
N ASP A 101 -10.58 -5.31 2.06
CA ASP A 101 -10.60 -3.95 2.58
C ASP A 101 -11.08 -3.95 4.06
N PRO A 102 -10.32 -3.33 5.00
CA PRO A 102 -10.79 -3.12 6.36
C PRO A 102 -12.19 -2.48 6.42
N SER A 103 -12.58 -1.66 5.45
CA SER A 103 -13.92 -1.07 5.30
C SER A 103 -15.01 -2.11 5.05
N ASP A 104 -14.72 -3.20 4.33
CA ASP A 104 -15.61 -4.37 4.18
C ASP A 104 -15.70 -5.18 5.48
N ARG A 105 -14.65 -5.17 6.32
CA ARG A 105 -14.68 -5.76 7.66
C ARG A 105 -15.59 -4.96 8.61
N PHE A 106 -15.50 -3.63 8.57
CA PHE A 106 -16.36 -2.75 9.37
C PHE A 106 -17.83 -2.87 8.95
N THR A 107 -18.14 -2.93 7.66
CA THR A 107 -19.52 -3.11 7.17
C THR A 107 -20.13 -4.43 7.66
N ARG A 108 -19.40 -5.56 7.56
CA ARG A 108 -19.85 -6.86 8.11
C ARG A 108 -20.06 -6.84 9.63
N LEU A 109 -19.19 -6.14 10.37
CA LEU A 109 -19.29 -6.04 11.83
C LEU A 109 -20.55 -5.28 12.28
N TYR A 110 -21.01 -4.28 11.53
CA TYR A 110 -22.24 -3.53 11.85
C TYR A 110 -23.52 -4.24 11.40
N GLU A 111 -23.51 -5.00 10.31
CA GLU A 111 -24.69 -5.73 9.83
C GLU A 111 -25.03 -6.98 10.67
N GLY A 112 -24.06 -7.56 11.38
CA GLY A 112 -24.28 -8.70 12.28
C GLY A 112 -24.98 -8.37 13.62
N PHE A 113 -25.23 -7.10 13.90
CA PHE A 113 -25.94 -6.63 15.12
C PHE A 113 -27.40 -6.23 14.86
N LYS A 114 -27.98 -6.58 13.71
CA LYS A 114 -29.40 -6.33 13.40
C LYS A 114 -30.24 -7.60 13.44
#